data_AF-A0A8T7EB80-F1
#
_entry.id   AF-A0A8T7EB80-F1
#
_cell.length_a   1.000
_cell.length_b   1.000
_cell.length_c   1.000
_cell.angle_alpha   90.00
_cell.angle_beta   90.00
_cell.angle_gamma   90.00
#
_symmetry.space_group_name_H-M   'P 1'
#
loop_
_entity.id
_entity.type
_entity.pdbx_description
1 polymer ?
#
loop_
_entity_poly.entity_id
_entity_poly.type
_entity_poly.pdbx_seq_one_letter_code
_entity_poly.pdbx_strand_id
1 'polypeptide(L)'
;MKYEVIQLLTRTPVFRDSIIWIGTGDDRQQVRLVEVLYGHQWHCYLTNELDPEQLPARYLVALYYRRWTIERAYATIKRLLGLAYFWCGSQNAVELQLWSTWIVYNVLIDLCDEVAGLLRLPFERISVEMVFRSIYFYTKAVERGDMRSLPEYLAHRATDLGIVKQKRKNWMSVSESWPLTIASNP
;
A
#
# COMPACT_ATOMS: atom_id res chain seq x y z
N MET A 1 21.78 -6.33 -15.92
CA MET A 1 22.09 -7.24 -14.79
C MET A 1 22.75 -8.47 -15.36
N LYS A 2 23.91 -8.91 -14.85
CA LYS A 2 24.53 -10.18 -15.27
C LYS A 2 23.92 -11.28 -14.41
N TYR A 3 23.33 -12.28 -15.04
CA TYR A 3 22.78 -13.46 -14.37
C TYR A 3 22.92 -14.68 -15.28
N GLU A 4 22.89 -15.86 -14.69
CA GLU A 4 22.88 -17.13 -15.43
C GLU A 4 21.54 -17.82 -15.17
N VAL A 5 20.87 -18.27 -16.23
CA VAL A 5 19.60 -18.99 -16.09
C VAL A 5 19.90 -20.45 -15.77
N ILE A 6 19.37 -20.93 -14.65
CA ILE A 6 19.51 -22.32 -14.19
C ILE A 6 18.39 -23.16 -14.77
N GLN A 7 17.16 -22.67 -14.58
CA GLN A 7 15.95 -23.40 -14.93
C GLN A 7 14.90 -22.44 -15.46
N LEU A 8 14.33 -22.78 -16.62
CA LEU A 8 13.18 -22.08 -17.16
C LEU A 8 11.91 -22.78 -16.69
N LEU A 9 11.09 -22.10 -15.89
CA LEU A 9 9.83 -22.65 -15.38
C LEU A 9 8.72 -22.47 -16.41
N THR A 10 8.59 -21.27 -16.99
CA THR A 10 7.58 -20.97 -18.00
C THR A 10 8.07 -19.86 -18.94
N ARG A 11 7.73 -19.95 -20.22
CA ARG A 11 8.02 -18.90 -21.20
C ARG A 11 6.89 -18.76 -22.20
N THR A 12 6.36 -17.56 -22.30
CA THR A 12 5.36 -17.13 -23.27
C THR A 12 5.80 -15.80 -23.90
N PRO A 13 5.13 -15.32 -24.95
CA PRO A 13 5.43 -14.02 -25.55
C PRO A 13 5.26 -12.82 -24.59
N VAL A 14 4.45 -12.97 -23.53
CA VAL A 14 4.07 -11.88 -22.61
C VAL A 14 4.50 -12.12 -21.16
N PHE A 15 5.03 -13.29 -20.85
CA PHE A 15 5.35 -13.72 -19.49
C PHE A 15 6.52 -14.70 -19.49
N ARG A 16 7.47 -14.53 -18.57
CA ARG A 16 8.62 -15.42 -18.38
C ARG A 16 8.85 -15.66 -16.91
N ASP A 17 9.19 -16.89 -16.56
CA ASP A 17 9.46 -17.31 -15.20
C ASP A 17 10.65 -18.26 -15.20
N SER A 18 11.68 -17.92 -14.44
CA SER A 18 12.96 -18.63 -14.45
C SER A 18 13.65 -18.54 -13.10
N ILE A 19 14.40 -19.58 -12.76
CA ILE A 19 15.35 -19.57 -11.64
C ILE A 19 16.70 -19.17 -12.22
N ILE A 20 17.30 -18.15 -11.62
CA ILE A 20 18.56 -17.55 -12.06
C ILE A 20 19.55 -17.51 -10.91
N TRP A 21 20.82 -17.51 -11.26
CA TRP A 21 21.89 -17.10 -10.36
C TRP A 21 22.21 -15.63 -10.53
N ILE A 22 22.32 -14.91 -9.42
CA ILE A 22 22.81 -13.53 -9.35
C ILE A 22 24.11 -13.47 -8.54
N GLY A 23 24.93 -12.45 -8.80
CA GLY A 23 26.22 -12.28 -8.12
C GLY A 23 27.37 -13.06 -8.76
N THR A 24 28.55 -12.97 -8.13
CA THR A 24 29.81 -13.60 -8.56
C THR A 24 30.60 -14.09 -7.36
N GLY A 25 31.34 -15.19 -7.50
CA GLY A 25 32.15 -15.75 -6.41
C GLY A 25 31.29 -16.44 -5.35
N ASP A 26 31.73 -16.35 -4.09
CA ASP A 26 31.10 -17.06 -2.96
C ASP A 26 29.75 -16.45 -2.54
N ASP A 27 29.49 -15.19 -2.88
CA ASP A 27 28.22 -14.48 -2.58
C ASP A 27 27.14 -14.71 -3.65
N ARG A 28 27.29 -15.75 -4.48
CA ARG A 28 26.32 -16.07 -5.52
C ARG A 28 25.02 -16.56 -4.88
N GLN A 29 23.88 -16.05 -5.35
CA GLN A 29 22.57 -16.41 -4.81
C GLN A 29 21.60 -16.88 -5.90
N GLN A 30 20.87 -17.97 -5.64
CA GLN A 30 19.74 -18.37 -6.48
C GLN A 30 18.52 -17.53 -6.13
N VAL A 31 17.90 -16.99 -7.16
CA VAL A 31 16.65 -16.22 -7.06
C VAL A 31 15.75 -16.59 -8.23
N ARG A 32 14.45 -16.40 -8.05
CA ARG A 32 13.50 -16.53 -9.15
C ARG A 32 13.24 -15.17 -9.79
N LEU A 33 13.40 -15.13 -11.11
CA LEU A 33 13.13 -13.99 -11.97
C LEU A 33 11.82 -14.21 -12.72
N VAL A 34 10.87 -13.32 -12.45
CA VAL A 34 9.58 -13.23 -13.13
C VAL A 34 9.56 -11.97 -13.98
N GLU A 35 9.27 -12.12 -15.27
CA GLU A 35 9.17 -11.02 -16.21
C GLU A 35 7.77 -10.98 -16.81
N VAL A 36 7.12 -9.81 -16.77
CA VAL A 36 5.77 -9.61 -17.29
C VAL A 36 5.77 -8.45 -18.27
N LEU A 37 5.21 -8.65 -19.46
CA LEU A 37 5.00 -7.60 -20.44
C LEU A 37 3.71 -6.85 -20.09
N TYR A 38 3.84 -5.56 -19.75
CA TYR A 38 2.70 -4.67 -19.54
C TYR A 38 2.78 -3.49 -20.50
N GLY A 39 1.75 -3.33 -21.34
CA GLY A 39 1.80 -2.40 -22.47
C GLY A 39 2.93 -2.79 -23.44
N HIS A 40 3.94 -1.92 -23.55
CA HIS A 40 5.12 -2.13 -24.41
C HIS A 40 6.42 -2.32 -23.61
N GLN A 41 6.33 -2.50 -22.29
CA GLN A 41 7.48 -2.58 -21.39
C GLN A 41 7.50 -3.89 -20.62
N TRP A 42 8.68 -4.51 -20.56
CA TRP A 42 8.93 -5.66 -19.69
C TRP A 42 9.22 -5.17 -18.27
N HIS A 43 8.48 -5.71 -17.31
CA HIS A 43 8.72 -5.50 -15.89
C HIS A 43 9.35 -6.75 -15.29
N CYS A 44 10.48 -6.59 -14.62
CA CYS A 44 11.23 -7.67 -14.00
C CYS A 44 11.05 -7.64 -12.48
N TYR A 45 10.74 -8.79 -11.90
CA TYR A 45 10.52 -9.00 -10.48
C TYR A 45 11.43 -10.13 -10.00
N LEU A 46 12.05 -9.95 -8.83
CA LEU A 46 12.96 -10.93 -8.24
C LEU A 46 12.38 -11.41 -6.91
N THR A 47 12.55 -12.68 -6.59
CA THR A 47 12.17 -13.21 -5.28
C THR A 47 13.13 -14.31 -4.84
N ASN A 48 13.29 -14.44 -3.53
CA ASN A 48 14.02 -15.55 -2.92
C ASN A 48 13.17 -16.83 -2.88
N GLU A 49 11.86 -16.72 -3.06
CA GLU A 49 10.97 -17.89 -3.15
C GLU A 49 11.08 -18.54 -4.53
N LEU A 50 11.73 -19.70 -4.58
CA LEU A 50 12.00 -20.42 -5.82
C LEU A 50 10.78 -21.23 -6.30
N ASP A 51 9.87 -21.58 -5.39
CA ASP A 51 8.73 -22.42 -5.68
C ASP A 51 7.53 -21.62 -6.25
N PRO A 52 7.12 -21.87 -7.52
CA PRO A 52 5.98 -21.21 -8.14
C PRO A 52 4.64 -21.57 -7.52
N GLU A 53 4.51 -22.70 -6.82
CA GLU A 53 3.29 -23.09 -6.13
C GLU A 53 3.12 -22.35 -4.80
N GLN A 54 4.21 -22.14 -4.06
CA GLN A 54 4.20 -21.35 -2.82
C GLN A 54 4.00 -19.86 -3.09
N LEU A 55 4.67 -19.31 -4.10
CA LEU A 55 4.47 -17.93 -4.52
C LEU A 55 4.18 -17.82 -6.02
N PRO A 56 2.91 -17.95 -6.43
CA PRO A 56 2.50 -17.72 -7.80
C PRO A 56 2.91 -16.33 -8.31
N ALA A 57 3.33 -16.25 -9.58
CA ALA A 57 3.83 -15.01 -10.19
C ALA A 57 2.85 -13.83 -10.06
N ARG A 58 1.54 -14.08 -10.16
CA ARG A 58 0.50 -13.06 -9.92
C ARG A 58 0.62 -12.40 -8.54
N TYR A 59 0.88 -13.17 -7.50
CA TYR A 59 1.01 -12.66 -6.13
C TYR A 59 2.32 -11.92 -5.94
N LEU A 60 3.41 -12.41 -6.53
CA LEU A 60 4.68 -11.69 -6.55
C LEU A 60 4.51 -10.27 -7.14
N VAL A 61 3.88 -10.16 -8.30
CA VAL A 61 3.60 -8.86 -8.95
C VAL A 61 2.73 -7.98 -8.04
N ALA A 62 1.71 -8.53 -7.40
CA ALA A 62 0.85 -7.81 -6.46
C ALA A 62 1.62 -7.25 -5.26
N LEU A 63 2.50 -8.05 -4.66
CA LEU A 63 3.36 -7.64 -3.54
C LEU A 63 4.30 -6.51 -3.96
N TYR A 64 4.91 -6.62 -5.14
CA TYR A 64 5.76 -5.58 -5.70
C TYR A 64 4.99 -4.28 -5.98
N TYR A 65 3.74 -4.37 -6.40
CA TYR A 65 2.90 -3.18 -6.56
C TYR A 65 2.63 -2.49 -5.22
N ARG A 66 2.43 -3.27 -4.14
CA ARG A 66 2.27 -2.74 -2.78
C ARG A 66 3.55 -2.11 -2.22
N ARG A 67 4.73 -2.31 -2.83
CA ARG A 67 6.00 -1.71 -2.39
C ARG A 67 5.92 -0.18 -2.27
N TRP A 68 5.23 0.49 -3.20
CA TRP A 68 5.08 1.96 -3.18
C TRP A 68 4.19 2.47 -2.03
N THR A 69 3.49 1.58 -1.31
CA THR A 69 2.67 1.97 -0.15
C THR A 69 3.52 2.61 0.94
N ILE A 70 4.77 2.16 1.13
CA ILE A 70 5.66 2.74 2.13
C ILE A 70 5.99 4.21 1.82
N GLU A 71 6.12 4.57 0.54
CA GLU A 71 6.38 5.95 0.14
C GLU A 71 5.17 6.85 0.41
N ARG A 72 3.96 6.32 0.22
CA ARG A 72 2.72 7.00 0.60
C ARG A 72 2.62 7.18 2.11
N ALA A 73 3.07 6.21 2.91
CA ALA A 73 3.15 6.33 4.36
C ALA A 73 4.11 7.47 4.75
N TYR A 74 5.34 7.48 4.22
CA TYR A 74 6.30 8.56 4.47
C TYR A 74 5.79 9.93 4.00
N ALA A 75 5.09 10.00 2.87
CA ALA A 75 4.49 11.24 2.39
C ALA A 75 3.41 11.74 3.36
N THR A 76 2.55 10.85 3.87
CA THR A 76 1.51 11.18 4.86
C THR A 76 2.13 11.67 6.16
N ILE A 77 3.09 10.92 6.71
CA ILE A 77 3.78 11.28 7.95
C ILE A 77 4.46 12.64 7.85
N LYS A 78 5.19 12.91 6.76
CA LYS A 78 5.91 14.18 6.60
C LYS A 78 4.99 15.36 6.30
N ARG A 79 4.01 15.19 5.41
CA ARG A 79 3.22 16.31 4.87
C ARG A 79 1.90 16.53 5.63
N LEU A 80 1.22 15.46 6.03
CA LEU A 80 -0.05 15.55 6.76
C LEU A 80 0.18 15.67 8.26
N LEU A 81 1.02 14.80 8.83
CA LEU A 81 1.28 14.77 10.27
C LEU A 81 2.43 15.70 10.70
N GLY A 82 3.03 16.44 9.77
CA GLY A 82 3.97 17.52 10.08
C GLY A 82 5.38 17.10 10.48
N LEU A 83 5.77 15.82 10.31
CA LEU A 83 7.11 15.34 10.68
C LEU A 83 8.24 15.91 9.79
N ALA A 84 7.93 16.73 8.78
CA ALA A 84 8.94 17.45 8.03
C ALA A 84 9.71 18.49 8.89
N TYR A 85 9.15 18.89 10.04
CA TYR A 85 9.74 19.88 10.94
C TYR A 85 9.80 19.36 12.38
N PHE A 86 10.99 19.37 12.98
CA PHE A 86 11.17 19.04 14.38
C PHE A 86 11.05 20.28 15.26
N TRP A 87 10.38 20.14 16.39
CA TRP A 87 10.17 21.25 17.34
C TRP A 87 11.37 21.52 18.25
N CYS A 88 12.21 20.50 18.47
CA CYS A 88 13.38 20.57 19.34
C CYS A 88 14.55 19.77 18.73
N GLY A 89 15.78 20.20 19.00
CA GLY A 89 17.00 19.57 18.49
C GLY A 89 17.62 18.50 19.40
N SER A 90 17.09 18.27 20.60
CA SER A 90 17.61 17.20 21.46
C SER A 90 17.19 15.83 20.94
N GLN A 91 18.07 14.83 21.05
CA GLN A 91 17.80 13.48 20.56
C GLN A 91 16.50 12.90 21.13
N ASN A 92 16.30 13.00 22.44
CA ASN A 92 15.09 12.48 23.11
C ASN A 92 13.80 13.15 22.57
N ALA A 93 13.84 14.45 22.27
CA ALA A 93 12.67 15.15 21.76
C ALA A 93 12.37 14.76 20.30
N VAL A 94 13.41 14.58 19.48
CA VAL A 94 13.28 14.08 18.10
C VAL A 94 12.71 12.67 18.10
N GLU A 95 13.24 11.77 18.93
CA GLU A 95 12.75 10.40 19.07
C GLU A 95 11.29 10.37 19.54
N LEU A 96 10.95 11.16 20.57
CA LEU A 96 9.57 11.26 21.05
C LEU A 96 8.61 11.73 19.95
N GLN A 97 8.98 12.77 19.18
CA GLN A 97 8.16 13.26 18.08
C GLN A 97 8.00 12.22 16.97
N LEU A 98 9.09 11.53 16.61
CA LEU A 98 9.08 10.46 15.61
C LEU A 98 8.12 9.34 16.03
N TRP A 99 8.31 8.78 17.22
CA TRP A 99 7.49 7.67 17.72
C TRP A 99 6.03 8.06 17.90
N SER A 100 5.75 9.24 18.47
CA SER A 100 4.38 9.73 18.63
C SER A 100 3.68 9.87 17.27
N THR A 101 4.38 10.38 16.26
CA THR A 101 3.81 10.54 14.92
C THR A 101 3.50 9.18 14.27
N TRP A 102 4.37 8.20 14.44
CA TRP A 102 4.13 6.83 13.96
C TRP A 102 2.93 6.17 14.65
N ILE A 103 2.76 6.37 15.96
CA ILE A 103 1.59 5.87 16.69
C ILE A 103 0.32 6.50 16.14
N VAL A 104 0.28 7.83 15.99
CA VAL A 104 -0.86 8.55 15.40
C VAL A 104 -1.15 8.06 13.97
N TYR A 105 -0.12 7.84 13.17
CA TYR A 105 -0.28 7.27 11.83
C TYR A 105 -0.96 5.91 11.86
N ASN A 106 -0.53 4.97 12.71
CA ASN A 106 -1.15 3.64 12.79
C ASN A 106 -2.62 3.72 13.21
N VAL A 107 -2.93 4.49 14.27
CA VAL A 107 -4.32 4.70 14.72
C VAL A 107 -5.19 5.31 13.61
N LEU A 108 -4.64 6.24 12.84
CA LEU A 108 -5.33 6.85 11.71
C LEU A 108 -5.59 5.85 10.58
N ILE A 109 -4.66 4.94 10.30
CA ILE A 109 -4.83 3.89 9.29
C ILE A 109 -5.89 2.88 9.73
N ASP A 110 -5.88 2.46 11.00
CA ASP A 110 -6.89 1.57 11.56
C ASP A 110 -8.30 2.20 11.47
N LEU A 111 -8.42 3.48 11.82
CA LEU A 111 -9.67 4.24 11.64
C LEU A 111 -10.13 4.28 10.18
N CYS A 112 -9.18 4.46 9.24
CA CYS A 112 -9.52 4.44 7.81
C CYS A 112 -10.02 3.07 7.36
N ASP A 113 -9.46 1.98 7.90
CA ASP A 113 -9.89 0.61 7.60
C ASP A 113 -11.29 0.32 8.16
N GLU A 114 -11.57 0.75 9.39
CA GLU A 114 -12.91 0.63 9.98
C GLU A 114 -13.96 1.39 9.17
N VAL A 115 -13.66 2.64 8.76
CA VAL A 115 -14.54 3.42 7.88
C VAL A 115 -14.70 2.74 6.51
N ALA A 116 -13.65 2.14 5.96
CA ALA A 116 -13.74 1.38 4.71
C ALA A 116 -14.69 0.18 4.85
N GLY A 117 -14.59 -0.55 5.96
CA GLY A 117 -15.45 -1.67 6.31
C GLY A 117 -16.92 -1.26 6.44
N LEU A 118 -17.21 -0.17 7.15
CA LEU A 118 -18.57 0.38 7.30
C LEU A 118 -19.17 0.79 5.95
N LEU A 119 -18.36 1.36 5.05
CA LEU A 119 -18.79 1.76 3.71
C LEU A 119 -18.82 0.60 2.70
N ARG A 120 -18.31 -0.59 3.08
CA ARG A 120 -18.08 -1.75 2.18
C ARG A 120 -17.28 -1.36 0.94
N LEU A 121 -16.27 -0.52 1.13
CA LEU A 121 -15.36 -0.07 0.09
C LEU A 121 -13.94 -0.59 0.37
N PRO A 122 -13.14 -0.84 -0.67
CA PRO A 122 -11.74 -1.18 -0.45
C PRO A 122 -10.98 0.03 0.13
N PHE A 123 -9.99 -0.24 0.98
CA PHE A 123 -9.19 0.76 1.68
C PHE A 123 -8.63 1.84 0.75
N GLU A 124 -8.22 1.49 -0.47
CA GLU A 124 -7.66 2.42 -1.46
C GLU A 124 -8.61 3.56 -1.82
N ARG A 125 -9.93 3.36 -1.64
CA ARG A 125 -10.97 4.37 -1.88
C ARG A 125 -11.11 5.36 -0.74
N ILE A 126 -10.53 5.11 0.43
CA ILE A 126 -10.58 6.01 1.59
C ILE A 126 -9.41 7.00 1.54
N SER A 127 -9.73 8.27 1.73
CA SER A 127 -8.74 9.35 1.80
C SER A 127 -8.29 9.57 3.24
N VAL A 128 -7.08 9.10 3.56
CA VAL A 128 -6.44 9.26 4.88
C VAL A 128 -6.38 10.73 5.31
N GLU A 129 -6.06 11.63 4.37
CA GLU A 129 -6.04 13.07 4.61
C GLU A 129 -7.40 13.63 5.02
N MET A 130 -8.46 13.21 4.33
CA MET A 130 -9.81 13.70 4.63
C MET A 130 -10.36 13.08 5.91
N VAL A 131 -10.05 11.81 6.22
CA VAL A 131 -10.36 11.22 7.52
C VAL A 131 -9.71 12.03 8.64
N PHE A 132 -8.40 12.30 8.55
CA PHE A 132 -7.67 13.09 9.55
C PHE A 132 -8.27 14.48 9.74
N ARG A 133 -8.49 15.23 8.64
CA ARG A 133 -9.11 16.56 8.70
C ARG A 133 -10.53 16.53 9.25
N SER A 134 -11.25 15.44 9.06
CA SER A 134 -12.63 15.30 9.48
C SER A 134 -12.82 15.06 10.97
N ILE A 135 -11.77 14.67 11.68
CA ILE A 135 -11.77 14.56 13.14
C ILE A 135 -12.21 15.89 13.78
N TYR A 136 -11.81 17.02 13.21
CA TYR A 136 -12.25 18.35 13.66
C TYR A 136 -13.77 18.57 13.53
N PHE A 137 -14.39 18.08 12.46
CA PHE A 137 -15.83 18.19 12.29
C PHE A 137 -16.57 17.26 13.24
N TYR A 138 -15.99 16.11 13.55
CA TYR A 138 -16.54 15.18 14.54
C TYR A 138 -16.54 15.80 15.95
N THR A 139 -15.44 16.40 16.40
CA THR A 139 -15.41 17.03 17.75
C THR A 139 -16.49 18.10 17.90
N LYS A 140 -16.68 18.93 16.88
CA LYS A 140 -17.78 19.91 16.82
C LYS A 140 -19.18 19.28 16.77
N ALA A 141 -19.34 18.11 16.18
CA ALA A 141 -20.61 17.41 16.13
C ALA A 141 -20.98 16.83 17.50
N VAL A 142 -20.00 16.24 18.20
CA VAL A 142 -20.16 15.75 19.58
C VAL A 142 -20.57 16.88 20.53
N GLU A 143 -19.93 18.05 20.42
CA GLU A 143 -20.32 19.24 21.19
C GLU A 143 -21.78 19.69 20.94
N ARG A 144 -22.33 19.36 19.76
CA ARG A 144 -23.72 19.64 19.38
C ARG A 144 -24.68 18.49 19.70
N GLY A 145 -24.21 17.45 20.39
CA GLY A 145 -25.01 16.31 20.82
C GLY A 145 -25.07 15.14 19.84
N ASP A 146 -24.16 15.05 18.86
CA ASP A 146 -24.04 13.83 18.05
C ASP A 146 -23.51 12.67 18.92
N MET A 147 -24.20 11.53 18.87
CA MET A 147 -23.94 10.35 19.71
C MET A 147 -23.25 9.22 18.93
N ARG A 148 -23.05 9.39 17.62
CA ARG A 148 -22.35 8.39 16.79
C ARG A 148 -20.91 8.25 17.23
N SER A 149 -20.36 7.05 17.11
CA SER A 149 -18.92 6.86 17.22
C SER A 149 -18.19 7.58 16.07
N LEU A 150 -16.89 7.86 16.23
CA LEU A 150 -16.09 8.51 15.18
C LEU A 150 -16.15 7.76 13.83
N PRO A 151 -15.96 6.42 13.76
CA PRO A 151 -16.05 5.68 12.50
C PRO A 151 -17.43 5.79 11.84
N GLU A 152 -18.51 5.67 12.63
CA GLU A 152 -19.89 5.79 12.14
C GLU A 152 -20.20 7.19 11.62
N TYR A 153 -19.76 8.24 12.34
CA TYR A 153 -19.92 9.63 11.91
C TYR A 153 -19.23 9.88 10.57
N LEU A 154 -17.97 9.42 10.45
CA LEU A 154 -17.18 9.56 9.23
C LEU A 154 -17.79 8.78 8.06
N ALA A 155 -18.27 7.56 8.30
CA ALA A 155 -18.95 6.77 7.27
C ALA A 155 -20.27 7.41 6.82
N HIS A 156 -21.09 7.88 7.78
CA HIS A 156 -22.35 8.57 7.50
C HIS A 156 -22.13 9.85 6.66
N ARG A 157 -21.05 10.57 6.93
CA ARG A 157 -20.69 11.83 6.25
C ARG A 157 -19.57 11.67 5.21
N ALA A 158 -19.40 10.47 4.67
CA ALA A 158 -18.22 10.18 3.85
C ALA A 158 -18.18 10.95 2.52
N THR A 159 -19.36 11.34 2.00
CA THR A 159 -19.48 12.04 0.72
C THR A 159 -19.19 13.53 0.88
N ASP A 160 -19.82 14.19 1.85
CA ASP A 160 -19.68 15.62 2.09
C ASP A 160 -18.34 15.98 2.73
N LEU A 161 -17.74 15.06 3.49
CA LEU A 161 -16.38 15.21 4.01
C LEU A 161 -15.29 14.81 3.00
N GLY A 162 -15.66 14.39 1.79
CA GLY A 162 -14.69 14.00 0.76
C GLY A 162 -13.83 12.79 1.14
N ILE A 163 -14.31 11.94 2.06
CA ILE A 163 -13.60 10.76 2.56
C ILE A 163 -13.45 9.72 1.45
N VAL A 164 -14.50 9.55 0.62
CA VAL A 164 -14.46 8.65 -0.53
C VAL A 164 -13.80 9.33 -1.72
N LYS A 165 -12.67 8.79 -2.17
CA LYS A 165 -11.98 9.26 -3.37
C LYS A 165 -12.84 9.08 -4.61
N GLN A 166 -12.83 10.10 -5.46
CA GLN A 166 -13.42 10.06 -6.78
C GLN A 166 -12.72 9.02 -7.66
N LYS A 167 -13.49 8.25 -8.42
CA LYS A 167 -12.92 7.36 -9.44
C LYS A 167 -12.37 8.21 -10.58
N ARG A 168 -11.09 8.04 -10.91
CA ARG A 168 -10.49 8.68 -12.08
C ARG A 168 -11.05 7.99 -13.34
N LYS A 169 -11.54 8.76 -14.32
CA LYS A 169 -11.88 8.21 -15.64
C LYS A 169 -10.61 7.62 -16.29
N ASN A 170 -10.73 6.43 -16.87
CA ASN A 170 -9.68 5.71 -17.61
C ASN A 170 -8.45 5.23 -16.80
N TRP A 171 -8.57 5.05 -15.49
CA TRP A 171 -7.53 4.41 -14.69
C TRP A 171 -8.01 3.03 -14.22
N MET A 172 -7.42 1.96 -14.76
CA MET A 172 -7.49 0.62 -14.17
C MET A 172 -6.31 0.48 -13.21
N SER A 173 -6.58 0.20 -11.93
CA SER A 173 -5.47 -0.18 -11.04
C SER A 173 -4.88 -1.52 -11.47
N VAL A 174 -3.63 -1.79 -11.11
CA VAL A 174 -3.02 -3.11 -11.38
C VAL A 174 -3.86 -4.23 -10.75
N SER A 175 -4.45 -3.97 -9.57
CA SER A 175 -5.40 -4.86 -8.88
C SER A 175 -6.78 -5.01 -9.54
N GLU A 176 -7.18 -4.10 -10.42
CA GLU A 176 -8.40 -4.22 -11.24
C GLU A 176 -8.08 -4.89 -12.59
N SER A 177 -6.89 -4.66 -13.14
CA SER A 177 -6.42 -5.30 -14.38
C SER A 177 -6.09 -6.78 -14.19
N TRP A 178 -5.65 -7.14 -12.98
CA TRP A 178 -5.41 -8.50 -12.54
C TRP A 178 -6.16 -8.63 -11.21
N PRO A 179 -7.13 -9.55 -11.04
CA PRO A 179 -7.77 -9.77 -9.76
C PRO A 179 -6.73 -10.36 -8.79
N LEU A 180 -6.02 -9.47 -8.09
CA LEU A 180 -4.88 -9.78 -7.23
C LEU A 180 -5.27 -9.88 -5.74
N THR A 181 -6.55 -9.71 -5.43
CA THR A 181 -7.06 -9.83 -4.07
C THR A 181 -7.60 -11.25 -3.85
N ILE A 182 -7.23 -11.87 -2.73
CA ILE A 182 -7.76 -13.17 -2.27
C ILE A 182 -9.29 -13.13 -2.11
N ALA A 183 -9.86 -11.93 -1.92
CA ALA A 183 -11.29 -11.67 -1.73
C ALA A 183 -12.12 -11.52 -3.03
N SER A 184 -11.53 -11.76 -4.21
CA SER A 184 -12.23 -11.62 -5.49
C SER A 184 -12.43 -12.94 -6.25
N ASN A 185 -12.69 -14.02 -5.52
CA ASN A 185 -13.47 -15.16 -6.02
C ASN A 185 -14.51 -15.52 -4.94
N PRO A 186 -15.74 -15.93 -5.34
CA PRO A 186 -16.90 -16.06 -4.46
C PRO A 186 -16.74 -17.09 -3.34
#